data_AF-A0A4Q2V822-F1
#
_entry.id   AF-A0A4Q2V822-F1
#
_cell.length_a   1.000
_cell.length_b   1.000
_cell.length_c   1.000
_cell.angle_alpha   90.00
_cell.angle_beta   90.00
_cell.angle_gamma   90.00
#
_symmetry.space_group_name_H-M   'P 1'
#
loop_
_entity.id
_entity.type
_entity.pdbx_description
1 polymer ?
#
loop_
_entity_poly.entity_id
_entity_poly.type
_entity_poly.pdbx_seq_one_letter_code
_entity_poly.pdbx_strand_id
1 'polypeptide(L)'
;MDVLHKHYQQAFNRYKMNQQLLGPVLASWHVFDKYYQLSDESPAYAAALILHPSRGKAHIQKNWPKAWHKKTFTGVKKLWEDEYKNLPTVYTTPSIVPALELDVYDLLAQELNVIGIEPDIDEYEAYTSQPPIPIDCYPLVWWLRDEQKERFPRLSKMAIDILSIPAMSAGPERTFSGARRTISWDRMLLGASTIEKGECLKSWIRSGITAGLQVDEVEQYEYMAEDGSTSVLEEDVGP
;
A
#
# COMPACT_ATOMS: atom_id res chain seq x y z
N MET A 1 -7.27 6.97 13.09
CA MET A 1 -7.12 7.94 14.20
C MET A 1 -8.44 8.28 14.87
N ASP A 2 -9.56 8.39 14.14
CA ASP A 2 -10.86 8.82 14.70
C ASP A 2 -11.41 7.89 15.80
N VAL A 3 -11.13 6.58 15.71
CA VAL A 3 -11.49 5.62 16.77
C VAL A 3 -10.76 5.94 18.07
N LEU A 4 -9.47 6.30 18.00
CA LEU A 4 -8.69 6.70 19.17
C LEU A 4 -9.20 8.03 19.73
N HIS A 5 -9.50 9.00 18.86
CA HIS A 5 -10.12 10.25 19.26
C HIS A 5 -11.42 10.02 20.04
N LYS A 6 -12.32 9.16 19.52
CA LYS A 6 -13.56 8.76 20.21
C LYS A 6 -13.29 8.01 21.52
N HIS A 7 -12.29 7.14 21.55
CA HIS A 7 -11.90 6.40 22.76
C HIS A 7 -11.44 7.36 23.86
N TYR A 8 -10.61 8.35 23.52
CA TYR A 8 -10.18 9.37 24.48
C TYR A 8 -11.34 10.20 25.00
N GLN A 9 -12.27 10.63 24.14
CA GLN A 9 -13.48 11.33 24.58
C GLN A 9 -14.29 10.50 25.59
N GLN A 10 -14.43 9.20 25.35
CA GLN A 10 -15.08 8.29 26.29
C GLN A 10 -14.28 8.13 27.58
N ALA A 11 -12.95 8.03 27.50
CA ALA A 11 -12.06 7.92 28.64
C ALA A 11 -12.10 9.17 29.53
N PHE A 12 -12.12 10.38 28.96
CA PHE A 12 -12.27 11.63 29.71
C PHE A 12 -13.58 11.65 30.50
N ASN A 13 -14.68 11.22 29.89
CA ASN A 13 -15.96 11.14 30.58
C ASN A 13 -15.94 10.07 31.69
N ARG A 14 -15.33 8.91 31.43
CA ARG A 14 -15.25 7.80 32.38
C ARG A 14 -14.41 8.13 33.62
N TYR A 15 -13.26 8.79 33.45
CA TYR A 15 -12.31 9.06 34.52
C TYR A 15 -12.38 10.49 35.06
N LYS A 16 -13.44 11.24 34.73
CA LYS A 16 -13.63 12.64 35.14
C LYS A 16 -13.43 12.89 36.64
N MET A 17 -13.82 11.94 37.49
CA MET A 17 -13.72 12.05 38.96
C MET A 17 -12.46 11.38 39.53
N ASN A 18 -11.71 10.62 38.74
CA ASN A 18 -10.50 9.91 39.19
C ASN A 18 -9.25 10.61 38.67
N GLN A 19 -8.73 11.56 39.45
CA GLN A 19 -7.58 12.38 39.10
C GLN A 19 -6.30 11.57 38.82
N GLN A 20 -6.11 10.43 39.49
CA GLN A 20 -4.92 9.58 39.30
C GLN A 20 -4.87 8.97 37.89
N LEU A 21 -6.02 8.59 37.33
CA LEU A 21 -6.11 8.04 35.97
C LEU A 21 -6.30 9.13 34.92
N LEU A 22 -6.94 10.24 35.28
CA LEU A 22 -7.17 11.35 34.35
C LEU A 22 -5.86 12.01 33.92
N GLY A 23 -4.90 12.21 34.83
CA GLY A 23 -3.60 12.82 34.52
C GLY A 23 -2.84 12.09 33.39
N PRO A 24 -2.58 10.78 33.50
CA PRO A 24 -1.96 9.99 32.43
C PRO A 24 -2.75 10.00 31.12
N VAL A 25 -4.08 9.94 31.18
CA VAL A 25 -4.93 9.98 29.98
C VAL A 25 -4.79 11.33 29.25
N LEU A 26 -4.78 12.45 29.98
CA LEU A 26 -4.52 13.78 29.40
C LEU A 26 -3.12 13.87 28.80
N ALA A 27 -2.09 13.35 29.48
CA ALA A 27 -0.73 13.32 28.95
C ALA A 27 -0.65 12.53 27.63
N SER A 28 -1.26 11.34 27.58
CA SER A 28 -1.31 10.53 26.36
C SER A 28 -2.12 11.19 25.23
N TRP A 29 -3.17 11.94 25.58
CA TRP A 29 -3.93 12.74 24.63
C TRP A 29 -3.09 13.84 23.99
N HIS A 30 -2.28 14.57 24.74
CA HIS A 30 -1.41 15.61 24.18
C HIS A 30 -0.47 15.06 23.11
N VAL A 31 0.08 13.86 23.34
CA VAL A 31 0.91 13.17 22.34
C VAL A 31 0.07 12.78 21.14
N PHE A 32 -1.10 12.18 21.36
CA PHE A 32 -2.02 11.80 20.27
C PHE A 32 -2.43 13.02 19.43
N ASP A 33 -2.85 14.12 20.04
CA ASP A 33 -3.31 15.34 19.37
C ASP A 33 -2.20 15.96 18.51
N LYS A 34 -0.96 15.99 19.03
CA LYS A 34 0.21 16.41 18.24
C LYS A 34 0.35 15.60 16.95
N TYR A 35 0.32 14.26 17.03
CA TYR A 35 0.46 13.42 15.83
C TYR A 35 -0.79 13.43 14.94
N TYR A 36 -1.97 13.64 15.52
CA TYR A 36 -3.20 13.81 14.76
C TYR A 36 -3.13 15.08 13.89
N GLN A 37 -2.64 16.19 14.43
CA GLN A 37 -2.42 17.42 13.66
C GLN A 37 -1.41 17.25 12.53
N LEU A 38 -0.33 16.48 12.74
CA LEU A 38 0.63 16.16 11.68
C LEU A 38 0.00 15.34 10.54
N SER A 39 -1.05 14.56 10.81
CA SER A 39 -1.75 13.83 9.75
C SER A 39 -2.47 14.74 8.75
N ASP A 40 -2.71 16.01 9.11
CA ASP A 40 -3.29 17.02 8.19
C ASP A 40 -2.26 17.58 7.18
N GLU A 41 -0.96 17.28 7.35
CA GLU A 41 0.08 17.69 6.38
C GLU A 41 -0.04 16.94 5.05
N SER A 42 -0.67 15.76 5.05
CA SER A 42 -0.87 14.94 3.87
C SER A 42 -2.35 14.59 3.68
N PRO A 43 -2.86 14.59 2.43
CA PRO A 43 -4.22 14.13 2.14
C PRO A 43 -4.40 12.61 2.38
N ALA A 44 -3.34 11.84 2.63
CA ALA A 44 -3.39 10.38 2.72
C ALA A 44 -4.39 9.86 3.76
N TYR A 45 -4.47 10.48 4.94
CA TYR A 45 -5.40 10.04 5.98
C TYR A 45 -6.87 10.24 5.56
N ALA A 46 -7.16 11.41 4.98
CA ALA A 46 -8.49 11.71 4.45
C ALA A 46 -8.85 10.82 3.25
N ALA A 47 -7.89 10.58 2.35
CA ALA A 47 -8.05 9.68 1.22
C ALA A 47 -8.40 8.27 1.69
N ALA A 48 -7.69 7.73 2.69
CA ALA A 48 -8.00 6.42 3.27
C ALA A 48 -9.44 6.32 3.81
N LEU A 49 -9.97 7.40 4.42
CA LEU A 49 -11.36 7.42 4.90
C LEU A 49 -12.37 7.47 3.76
N ILE A 50 -12.09 8.25 2.71
CA ILE A 50 -12.97 8.36 1.53
C ILE A 50 -12.97 7.05 0.74
N LEU A 51 -11.81 6.42 0.57
CA LEU A 51 -11.63 5.16 -0.15
C LEU A 51 -12.10 3.94 0.65
N HIS A 52 -12.45 4.10 1.93
CA HIS A 52 -13.03 3.02 2.72
C HIS A 52 -14.51 2.79 2.34
N PRO A 53 -14.88 1.60 1.81
CA PRO A 53 -16.22 1.37 1.25
C PRO A 53 -17.37 1.63 2.22
N SER A 54 -17.24 1.21 3.49
CA SER A 54 -18.30 1.42 4.51
C SER A 54 -18.32 2.81 5.15
N ARG A 55 -17.41 3.73 4.78
CA ARG A 55 -17.29 5.05 5.39
C ARG A 55 -17.55 6.15 4.36
N GLY A 56 -16.76 6.18 3.30
CA GLY A 56 -16.83 7.18 2.24
C GLY A 56 -16.75 8.63 2.75
N LYS A 57 -17.21 9.58 1.91
CA LYS A 57 -17.35 11.00 2.28
C LYS A 57 -18.31 11.21 3.45
N ALA A 58 -19.32 10.35 3.59
CA ALA A 58 -20.34 10.43 4.63
C ALA A 58 -19.74 10.39 6.04
N HIS A 59 -18.66 9.62 6.24
CA HIS A 59 -17.97 9.56 7.53
C HIS A 59 -17.35 10.90 7.93
N ILE A 60 -16.66 11.57 7.01
CA ILE A 60 -16.06 12.90 7.25
C ILE A 60 -17.17 13.93 7.51
N GLN A 61 -18.22 13.90 6.69
CA GLN A 61 -19.34 14.82 6.86
C GLN A 61 -20.05 14.70 8.21
N LYS A 62 -20.15 13.47 8.74
CA LYS A 62 -20.79 13.17 10.02
C LYS A 62 -19.90 13.47 11.23
N ASN A 63 -18.61 13.13 11.16
CA ASN A 63 -17.74 13.10 12.33
C ASN A 63 -16.79 14.29 12.43
N TRP A 64 -16.52 15.00 11.32
CA TRP A 64 -15.56 16.10 11.29
C TRP A 64 -16.26 17.47 11.22
N PRO A 65 -15.62 18.55 11.74
CA PRO A 65 -16.14 19.91 11.61
C PRO A 65 -16.33 20.34 10.15
N LYS A 66 -17.43 21.05 9.86
CA LYS A 66 -17.75 21.56 8.52
C LYS A 66 -16.65 22.47 7.93
N ALA A 67 -15.93 23.19 8.80
CA ALA A 67 -14.82 24.06 8.40
C ALA A 67 -13.69 23.28 7.69
N TRP A 68 -13.51 22.00 8.01
CA TRP A 68 -12.42 21.19 7.45
C TRP A 68 -12.80 20.54 6.11
N HIS A 69 -14.10 20.28 5.90
CA HIS A 69 -14.60 19.50 4.75
C HIS A 69 -14.08 20.00 3.41
N LYS A 70 -14.14 21.31 3.15
CA LYS A 70 -13.72 21.88 1.85
C LYS A 70 -12.24 21.60 1.59
N LYS A 71 -11.36 21.93 2.54
CA LYS A 71 -9.91 21.71 2.43
C LYS A 71 -9.61 20.22 2.21
N THR A 72 -10.25 19.36 3.00
CA THR A 72 -10.06 17.91 2.95
C THR A 72 -10.46 17.32 1.60
N PHE A 73 -11.69 17.59 1.13
CA PHE A 73 -12.16 17.04 -0.15
C PHE A 73 -11.40 17.58 -1.35
N THR A 74 -11.02 18.85 -1.33
CA THR A 74 -10.18 19.43 -2.38
C THR A 74 -8.79 18.81 -2.38
N GLY A 75 -8.17 18.60 -1.22
CA GLY A 75 -6.84 17.97 -1.13
C GLY A 75 -6.81 16.55 -1.68
N VAL A 76 -7.82 15.73 -1.35
CA VAL A 76 -7.92 14.35 -1.88
C VAL A 76 -8.25 14.33 -3.37
N LYS A 77 -9.14 15.23 -3.84
CA LYS A 77 -9.44 15.35 -5.27
C LYS A 77 -8.20 15.73 -6.07
N LYS A 78 -7.41 16.68 -5.55
CA LYS A 78 -6.15 17.09 -6.16
C LYS A 78 -5.15 15.92 -6.25
N LEU A 79 -5.00 15.15 -5.18
CA LEU A 79 -4.15 13.94 -5.19
C LEU A 79 -4.58 12.96 -6.30
N TRP A 80 -5.88 12.72 -6.46
CA TRP A 80 -6.41 11.90 -7.54
C TRP A 80 -6.07 12.45 -8.93
N GLU A 81 -6.34 13.72 -9.16
CA GLU A 81 -6.12 14.39 -10.46
C GLU A 81 -4.64 14.43 -10.85
N ASP A 82 -3.75 14.70 -9.89
CA ASP A 82 -2.31 14.88 -10.13
C ASP A 82 -1.60 13.54 -10.37
N GLU A 83 -1.90 12.49 -9.58
CA GLU A 83 -1.11 11.26 -9.56
C GLU A 83 -1.77 10.05 -10.24
N TYR A 84 -3.11 9.95 -10.22
CA TYR A 84 -3.79 8.69 -10.54
C TYR A 84 -4.70 8.76 -11.76
N LYS A 85 -5.34 9.92 -12.00
CA LYS A 85 -6.36 10.10 -13.03
C LYS A 85 -5.90 9.71 -14.43
N ASN A 86 -4.62 9.92 -14.75
CA ASN A 86 -4.06 9.65 -16.08
C ASN A 86 -3.14 8.42 -16.11
N LEU A 87 -3.17 7.57 -15.08
CA LEU A 87 -2.32 6.38 -15.06
C LEU A 87 -2.69 5.41 -16.21
N PRO A 88 -1.68 4.81 -16.87
CA PRO A 88 -1.93 3.76 -17.83
C PRO A 88 -2.58 2.57 -17.12
N THR A 89 -3.73 2.14 -17.63
CA THR A 89 -4.43 0.94 -17.16
C THR A 89 -3.91 -0.26 -17.95
N VAL A 90 -3.54 -1.33 -17.24
CA VAL A 90 -2.90 -2.53 -17.83
C VAL A 90 -3.93 -3.41 -18.57
N TYR A 91 -5.19 -2.98 -18.65
CA TYR A 91 -6.14 -3.50 -19.63
C TYR A 91 -5.75 -3.00 -21.03
N THR A 92 -4.60 -3.46 -21.50
CA THR A 92 -4.48 -3.91 -22.87
C THR A 92 -5.68 -4.81 -23.09
N THR A 93 -6.61 -4.37 -23.92
CA THR A 93 -7.57 -5.26 -24.57
C THR A 93 -6.85 -6.58 -24.83
N PRO A 94 -7.31 -7.75 -24.34
CA PRO A 94 -6.78 -9.00 -24.84
C PRO A 94 -7.18 -9.11 -26.31
N SER A 95 -6.45 -8.41 -27.17
CA SER A 95 -6.39 -8.58 -28.61
C SER A 95 -5.56 -9.83 -28.89
N ILE A 96 -5.95 -10.95 -28.28
CA ILE A 96 -5.47 -12.31 -28.55
C ILE A 96 -6.68 -13.26 -28.68
N VAL A 97 -7.90 -12.74 -28.73
CA VAL A 97 -8.96 -13.49 -29.42
C VAL A 97 -8.65 -13.30 -30.92
N PRO A 98 -8.37 -14.37 -31.69
CA PRO A 98 -8.46 -14.26 -33.14
C PRO A 98 -9.80 -13.59 -33.43
N ALA A 99 -9.84 -12.60 -34.30
CA ALA A 99 -11.10 -11.99 -34.72
C ALA A 99 -12.03 -13.13 -35.17
N LEU A 100 -12.93 -13.58 -34.30
CA LEU A 100 -14.07 -14.37 -34.73
C LEU A 100 -14.83 -13.41 -35.62
N GLU A 101 -14.95 -13.74 -36.90
CA GLU A 101 -15.90 -13.06 -37.78
C GLU A 101 -17.26 -13.15 -37.10
N LEU A 102 -17.76 -12.00 -36.62
CA LEU A 102 -19.06 -11.92 -35.95
C LEU A 102 -20.15 -12.33 -36.95
N ASP A 103 -21.07 -13.18 -36.49
CA ASP A 103 -22.26 -13.61 -37.23
C ASP A 103 -23.24 -12.42 -37.38
N VAL A 104 -24.09 -12.45 -38.41
CA VAL A 104 -25.21 -11.52 -38.62
C VAL A 104 -26.09 -11.38 -37.37
N TYR A 105 -26.31 -12.46 -36.62
CA TYR A 105 -27.04 -12.44 -35.35
C TYR A 105 -26.27 -11.71 -34.23
N ASP A 106 -24.94 -11.82 -34.20
CA ASP A 106 -24.11 -11.09 -33.23
C ASP A 106 -24.11 -9.59 -33.49
N LEU A 107 -24.07 -9.19 -34.78
CA LEU A 107 -24.17 -7.79 -35.18
C LEU A 107 -25.53 -7.18 -34.84
N LEU A 108 -26.63 -7.92 -35.07
CA LEU A 108 -27.98 -7.50 -34.67
C LEU A 108 -28.10 -7.40 -33.14
N ALA A 109 -27.52 -8.34 -32.39
CA ALA A 109 -27.47 -8.25 -30.93
C ALA A 109 -26.66 -7.04 -30.46
N GLN A 110 -25.56 -6.70 -31.15
CA GLN A 110 -24.75 -5.52 -30.86
C GLN A 110 -25.48 -4.21 -31.18
N GLU A 111 -26.28 -4.18 -32.25
CA GLU A 111 -27.15 -3.04 -32.61
C GLU A 111 -28.30 -2.84 -31.60
N LEU A 112 -28.78 -3.93 -31.00
CA LEU A 112 -29.78 -3.91 -29.92
C LEU A 112 -29.18 -3.53 -28.56
N ASN A 113 -27.85 -3.50 -28.41
CA ASN A 113 -27.24 -3.06 -27.17
C ASN A 113 -27.49 -1.57 -26.95
N VAL A 114 -28.34 -1.25 -25.98
CA VAL A 114 -28.63 0.13 -25.54
C VAL A 114 -27.54 0.64 -24.58
N ILE A 115 -26.42 -0.08 -24.45
CA ILE A 115 -25.27 0.37 -23.68
C ILE A 115 -24.63 1.52 -24.48
N GLY A 116 -25.18 2.72 -24.30
CA GLY A 116 -24.57 3.93 -24.81
C GLY A 116 -23.14 3.99 -24.31
N ILE A 117 -22.24 4.51 -25.15
CA ILE A 117 -20.85 4.86 -24.81
C ILE A 117 -20.90 5.43 -23.39
N GLU A 118 -20.40 4.67 -22.40
CA GLU A 118 -20.47 5.14 -21.03
C GLU A 118 -19.76 6.49 -21.02
N PRO A 119 -20.42 7.56 -20.54
CA PRO A 119 -19.73 8.83 -20.42
C PRO A 119 -18.43 8.58 -19.66
N ASP A 120 -17.34 9.23 -20.08
CA ASP A 120 -16.05 9.25 -19.39
C ASP A 120 -16.23 9.94 -18.03
N ILE A 121 -16.99 9.30 -17.14
CA ILE A 121 -17.28 9.76 -15.79
C ILE A 121 -16.02 9.47 -15.02
N ASP A 122 -15.46 10.52 -14.44
CA ASP A 122 -14.32 10.45 -13.55
C ASP A 122 -14.57 9.39 -12.47
N GLU A 123 -13.73 8.34 -12.43
CA GLU A 123 -13.88 7.19 -11.53
C GLU A 123 -14.05 7.60 -10.07
N TYR A 124 -13.31 8.64 -9.64
CA TYR A 124 -13.38 9.14 -8.28
C TYR A 124 -14.74 9.80 -7.99
N GLU A 125 -15.31 10.54 -8.92
CA GLU A 125 -16.66 11.10 -8.78
C GLU A 125 -17.73 9.99 -8.78
N ALA A 126 -17.59 8.99 -9.67
CA ALA A 126 -18.47 7.83 -9.72
C ALA A 126 -18.44 7.00 -8.42
N TYR A 127 -17.26 6.80 -7.83
CA TYR A 127 -17.14 6.08 -6.56
C TYR A 127 -17.65 6.91 -5.38
N THR A 128 -17.26 8.18 -5.29
CA THR A 128 -17.58 8.99 -4.12
C THR A 128 -19.04 9.46 -4.04
N SER A 129 -19.79 9.34 -5.14
CA SER A 129 -21.24 9.56 -5.17
C SER A 129 -22.04 8.34 -4.70
N GLN A 130 -21.44 7.15 -4.68
CA GLN A 130 -22.10 5.94 -4.21
C GLN A 130 -22.30 5.96 -2.69
N PRO A 131 -23.42 5.39 -2.19
CA PRO A 131 -23.63 5.24 -0.77
C PRO A 131 -22.61 4.26 -0.16
N PRO A 132 -22.25 4.42 1.13
CA PRO A 132 -21.33 3.50 1.79
C PRO A 132 -21.85 2.05 1.78
N ILE A 133 -20.97 1.11 1.45
CA ILE A 133 -21.29 -0.32 1.31
C ILE A 133 -20.77 -1.08 2.53
N PRO A 134 -21.57 -1.92 3.19
CA PRO A 134 -21.07 -2.80 4.24
C PRO A 134 -20.10 -3.83 3.64
N ILE A 135 -18.90 -3.92 4.21
CA ILE A 135 -17.90 -4.92 3.81
C ILE A 135 -17.69 -5.93 4.93
N ASP A 136 -17.43 -7.16 4.54
CA ASP A 136 -17.13 -8.31 5.38
C ASP A 136 -15.63 -8.45 5.71
N CYS A 137 -14.79 -7.67 5.03
CA CYS A 137 -13.33 -7.78 5.09
C CYS A 137 -12.65 -6.41 5.28
N TYR A 138 -11.32 -6.41 5.33
CA TYR A 138 -10.56 -5.17 5.37
C TYR A 138 -10.69 -4.39 4.05
N PRO A 139 -10.74 -3.03 4.09
CA PRO A 139 -10.88 -2.20 2.90
C PRO A 139 -9.85 -2.50 1.80
N LEU A 140 -8.60 -2.77 2.18
CA LEU A 140 -7.54 -3.12 1.22
C LEU A 140 -7.86 -4.42 0.48
N VAL A 141 -8.34 -5.44 1.20
CA VAL A 141 -8.73 -6.73 0.60
C VAL A 141 -9.91 -6.56 -0.34
N TRP A 142 -10.85 -5.66 -0.01
CA TRP A 142 -11.97 -5.34 -0.88
C TRP A 142 -11.51 -4.72 -2.21
N TRP A 143 -10.58 -3.76 -2.17
CA TRP A 143 -9.99 -3.15 -3.39
C TRP A 143 -9.10 -4.09 -4.19
N LEU A 144 -8.57 -5.13 -3.56
CA LEU A 144 -7.78 -6.16 -4.24
C LEU A 144 -8.63 -7.16 -5.03
N ARG A 145 -9.95 -7.18 -4.86
CA ARG A 145 -10.85 -8.05 -5.63
C ARG A 145 -10.92 -7.62 -7.10
N ASP A 146 -10.98 -8.59 -7.99
CA ASP A 146 -10.90 -8.34 -9.43
C ASP A 146 -12.10 -7.53 -9.94
N GLU A 147 -13.30 -7.72 -9.36
CA GLU A 147 -14.48 -6.94 -9.76
C GLU A 147 -14.29 -5.44 -9.52
N GLN A 148 -13.56 -5.05 -8.47
CA GLN A 148 -13.29 -3.64 -8.18
C GLN A 148 -12.18 -3.08 -9.04
N LYS A 149 -11.17 -3.89 -9.39
CA LYS A 149 -10.10 -3.48 -10.30
C LYS A 149 -10.59 -3.34 -11.74
N GLU A 150 -11.57 -4.14 -12.15
CA GLU A 150 -12.18 -4.01 -13.47
C GLU A 150 -13.09 -2.79 -13.53
N ARG A 151 -13.90 -2.58 -12.49
CA ARG A 151 -14.83 -1.44 -12.42
C ARG A 151 -14.13 -0.10 -12.22
N PHE A 152 -13.03 -0.07 -11.47
CA PHE A 152 -12.30 1.13 -11.07
C PHE A 152 -10.79 0.94 -11.25
N PRO A 153 -10.31 0.88 -12.50
CA PRO A 153 -8.95 0.45 -12.81
C PRO A 153 -7.87 1.43 -12.39
N ARG A 154 -8.15 2.74 -12.32
CA ARG A 154 -7.19 3.74 -11.84
C ARG A 154 -7.39 4.03 -10.35
N LEU A 155 -8.65 4.11 -9.90
CA LEU A 155 -8.96 4.40 -8.51
C LEU A 155 -8.57 3.24 -7.56
N SER A 156 -8.66 1.98 -8.01
CA SER A 156 -8.17 0.84 -7.22
C SER A 156 -6.68 0.93 -6.92
N LYS A 157 -5.86 1.46 -7.85
CA LYS A 157 -4.42 1.70 -7.60
C LYS A 157 -4.22 2.72 -6.49
N MET A 158 -4.91 3.87 -6.56
CA MET A 158 -4.89 4.88 -5.50
C MET A 158 -5.31 4.28 -4.15
N ALA A 159 -6.36 3.47 -4.13
CA ALA A 159 -6.84 2.83 -2.92
C ALA A 159 -5.83 1.85 -2.34
N ILE A 160 -5.19 1.02 -3.18
CA ILE A 160 -4.17 0.07 -2.75
C ILE A 160 -2.95 0.82 -2.19
N ASP A 161 -2.47 1.85 -2.88
CA ASP A 161 -1.29 2.63 -2.47
C ASP A 161 -1.53 3.32 -1.13
N ILE A 162 -2.70 3.94 -0.95
CA ILE A 162 -3.04 4.65 0.30
C ILE A 162 -3.38 3.69 1.44
N LEU A 163 -4.15 2.64 1.20
CA LEU A 163 -4.61 1.72 2.26
C LEU A 163 -3.55 0.70 2.69
N SER A 164 -2.49 0.53 1.89
CA SER A 164 -1.33 -0.31 2.26
C SER A 164 -0.35 0.42 3.18
N ILE A 165 -0.46 1.74 3.33
CA ILE A 165 0.39 2.53 4.24
C ILE A 165 0.17 2.04 5.67
N PRO A 166 1.23 1.56 6.37
CA PRO A 166 1.11 1.15 7.75
C PRO A 166 0.79 2.35 8.64
N ALA A 167 -0.18 2.19 9.54
CA ALA A 167 -0.59 3.26 10.45
C ALA A 167 0.47 3.64 11.51
N MET A 168 1.55 2.85 11.66
CA MET A 168 2.55 3.02 12.70
C MET A 168 3.95 2.63 12.20
N SER A 169 4.97 3.37 12.65
CA SER A 169 6.39 3.11 12.38
C SER A 169 6.95 1.88 13.10
N ALA A 170 6.21 1.23 13.99
CA ALA A 170 6.69 0.11 14.80
C ALA A 170 7.18 -1.09 13.98
N GLY A 171 6.63 -1.29 12.77
CA GLY A 171 7.13 -2.30 11.82
C GLY A 171 8.55 -1.97 11.35
N PRO A 172 8.75 -0.84 10.64
CA PRO A 172 10.07 -0.35 10.27
C PRO A 172 11.06 -0.26 11.44
N GLU A 173 10.65 0.29 12.60
CA GLU A 173 11.49 0.40 13.80
C GLU A 173 11.96 -0.96 14.32
N ARG A 174 11.09 -1.99 14.28
CA ARG A 174 11.47 -3.35 14.63
C ARG A 174 12.50 -3.90 13.66
N THR A 175 12.34 -3.63 12.37
CA THR A 175 13.32 -4.01 11.34
C THR A 175 14.66 -3.32 11.57
N PHE A 176 14.69 -2.01 11.82
CA PHE A 176 15.92 -1.27 12.13
C PHE A 176 16.59 -1.75 13.43
N SER A 177 15.79 -2.05 14.45
CA SER A 177 16.29 -2.64 15.70
C SER A 177 16.85 -4.04 15.50
N GLY A 178 16.26 -4.82 14.58
CA GLY A 178 16.76 -6.12 14.14
C GLY A 178 18.07 -6.00 13.37
N ALA A 179 18.12 -5.09 12.38
CA ALA A 179 19.30 -4.76 11.61
C ALA A 179 20.47 -4.38 12.53
N ARG A 180 20.20 -3.57 13.58
CA ARG A 180 21.19 -3.20 14.62
C ARG A 180 21.80 -4.41 15.33
N ARG A 181 21.09 -5.52 15.46
CA ARG A 181 21.64 -6.76 16.05
C ARG A 181 22.47 -7.55 15.02
N THR A 182 22.15 -7.43 13.75
CA THR A 182 22.93 -8.02 12.63
C THR A 182 24.30 -7.33 12.50
N ILE A 183 24.33 -6.01 12.65
CA ILE A 183 25.56 -5.22 12.78
C ILE A 183 26.11 -5.31 14.22
N SER A 184 26.68 -6.46 14.59
CA SER A 184 27.49 -6.52 15.83
C SER A 184 28.63 -5.51 15.73
N TRP A 185 29.09 -4.95 16.86
CA TRP A 185 30.22 -4.01 16.91
C TRP A 185 31.48 -4.57 16.22
N ASP A 186 31.66 -5.89 16.18
CA ASP A 186 32.77 -6.58 15.52
C ASP A 186 32.56 -6.83 14.01
N ARG A 187 31.34 -6.63 13.49
CA ARG A 187 30.99 -6.75 12.05
C ARG A 187 30.80 -5.38 11.39
N MET A 188 31.62 -4.40 11.76
CA MET A 188 31.53 -3.01 11.28
C MET A 188 31.87 -2.80 9.78
N LEU A 189 32.17 -3.86 9.03
CA LEU A 189 32.52 -3.78 7.60
C LEU A 189 31.36 -4.10 6.64
N LEU A 190 30.15 -4.37 7.14
CA LEU A 190 29.00 -4.57 6.26
C LEU A 190 28.50 -3.20 5.74
N GLY A 191 28.63 -2.99 4.43
CA GLY A 191 28.06 -1.82 3.78
C GLY A 191 26.52 -1.81 3.85
N ALA A 192 25.92 -0.61 3.72
CA ALA A 192 24.47 -0.41 3.79
C ALA A 192 23.69 -1.34 2.84
N SER A 193 24.19 -1.54 1.60
CA SER A 193 23.55 -2.43 0.62
C SER A 193 23.51 -3.90 1.08
N THR A 194 24.56 -4.38 1.75
CA THR A 194 24.59 -5.77 2.25
C THR A 194 23.62 -5.96 3.42
N ILE A 195 23.49 -4.96 4.29
CA ILE A 195 22.53 -4.96 5.39
C ILE A 195 21.10 -4.96 4.84
N GLU A 196 20.81 -4.09 3.87
CA GLU A 196 19.51 -4.02 3.20
C GLU A 196 19.11 -5.36 2.59
N LYS A 197 20.00 -5.96 1.77
CA LYS A 197 19.76 -7.29 1.17
C LYS A 197 19.50 -8.36 2.24
N GLY A 198 20.28 -8.35 3.32
CA GLY A 198 20.13 -9.31 4.42
C GLY A 198 18.79 -9.18 5.15
N GLU A 199 18.33 -7.96 5.43
CA GLU A 199 17.03 -7.73 6.07
C GLU A 199 15.85 -8.01 5.11
N CYS A 200 15.98 -7.69 3.82
CA CYS A 200 15.01 -8.07 2.79
C CYS A 200 14.86 -9.59 2.69
N LEU A 201 15.98 -10.33 2.61
CA LEU A 201 15.96 -11.78 2.55
C LEU A 201 15.29 -12.40 3.79
N LYS A 202 15.61 -11.90 4.99
CA LYS A 202 14.93 -12.33 6.24
C LYS A 202 13.43 -12.06 6.20
N SER A 203 13.01 -10.92 5.64
CA SER A 203 11.60 -10.56 5.48
C SER A 203 10.91 -11.53 4.53
N TRP A 204 11.49 -11.81 3.37
CA TRP A 204 10.94 -12.73 2.36
C TRP A 204 10.85 -14.17 2.84
N ILE A 205 11.85 -14.65 3.57
CA ILE A 205 11.81 -15.98 4.21
C ILE A 205 10.66 -16.03 5.21
N ARG A 206 10.49 -14.99 6.03
CA ARG A 206 9.41 -14.93 7.03
C ARG A 206 8.02 -14.81 6.42
N SER A 207 7.89 -14.08 5.31
CA SER A 207 6.61 -13.96 4.60
C SER A 207 6.27 -15.18 3.76
N GLY A 208 7.19 -16.15 3.63
CA GLY A 208 7.00 -17.36 2.84
C GLY A 208 7.05 -17.13 1.34
N ILE A 209 7.49 -15.95 0.87
CA ILE A 209 7.64 -15.65 -0.56
C ILE A 209 8.71 -16.56 -1.19
N THR A 210 9.68 -16.99 -0.39
CA THR A 210 10.73 -17.92 -0.83
C THR A 210 10.30 -19.39 -0.79
N ALA A 211 9.09 -19.72 -0.31
CA ALA A 211 8.60 -21.09 -0.26
C ALA A 211 8.26 -21.56 -1.68
N GLY A 212 9.22 -22.21 -2.34
CA GLY A 212 9.12 -22.65 -3.73
C GLY A 212 10.40 -22.44 -4.54
N LEU A 213 11.38 -21.70 -4.02
CA LEU A 213 12.73 -21.68 -4.58
C LEU A 213 13.41 -23.01 -4.20
N GLN A 214 13.54 -23.92 -5.18
CA GLN A 214 14.47 -25.03 -5.05
C GLN A 214 15.88 -24.43 -4.97
N VAL A 215 16.53 -24.59 -3.81
CA VAL A 215 17.95 -24.27 -3.66
C VAL A 215 18.72 -25.45 -4.25
N ASP A 216 18.71 -25.56 -5.58
CA ASP A 216 19.64 -26.43 -6.28
C ASP A 216 20.92 -25.64 -6.57
N GLU A 217 22.04 -26.23 -6.15
CA GLU A 217 23.43 -25.89 -6.46
C GLU A 217 24.03 -24.62 -5.82
N VAL A 218 24.30 -24.70 -4.52
CA VAL A 218 25.37 -23.89 -3.88
C VAL A 218 26.73 -24.63 -3.90
N GLU A 219 26.78 -25.90 -4.33
CA GLU A 219 28.03 -26.68 -4.35
C GLU A 219 29.00 -26.33 -5.52
N GLN A 220 28.61 -25.51 -6.49
CA GLN A 220 29.49 -25.20 -7.64
C GLN A 220 30.52 -24.09 -7.38
N TYR A 221 30.33 -23.25 -6.36
CA TYR A 221 31.26 -22.15 -6.07
C TYR A 221 32.39 -22.52 -5.11
N GLU A 222 32.30 -23.66 -4.42
CA GLU A 222 33.36 -24.14 -3.52
C GLU A 222 34.44 -24.92 -4.30
N TYR A 223 34.09 -25.59 -5.41
CA TYR A 223 35.05 -26.32 -6.25
C TYR A 223 35.90 -25.42 -7.17
N MET A 224 35.39 -24.25 -7.57
CA MET A 224 36.13 -23.32 -8.45
C MET A 224 37.16 -22.47 -7.69
N ALA A 225 37.14 -22.48 -6.35
CA ALA A 225 38.09 -21.75 -5.51
C ALA A 225 39.33 -22.57 -5.15
N GLU A 226 39.29 -23.90 -5.24
CA GLU A 226 40.42 -24.78 -4.92
C GLU A 226 41.32 -25.09 -6.13
N ASP A 227 40.79 -25.13 -7.36
CA ASP A 227 41.57 -25.49 -8.57
C ASP A 227 42.33 -24.32 -9.25
N GLY A 228 42.29 -23.11 -8.68
CA GLY A 228 42.98 -21.94 -9.23
C GLY A 228 44.47 -21.82 -8.87
N SER A 229 45.03 -22.77 -8.13
CA SER A 229 46.41 -22.69 -7.62
C SER A 229 47.28 -23.84 -8.12
N THR A 230 47.72 -23.83 -9.39
CA THR A 230 49.07 -24.28 -9.80
C THR A 230 49.38 -24.07 -11.28
N SER A 231 50.59 -23.52 -11.54
CA SER A 231 51.36 -23.51 -12.80
C SER A 231 50.84 -22.53 -13.88
N VAL A 232 51.63 -21.70 -14.56
CA VAL A 232 53.01 -21.82 -15.06
C VAL A 232 53.59 -20.39 -15.24
N LEU A 233 54.78 -20.14 -14.69
CA LEU A 233 55.69 -19.09 -15.18
C LEU A 233 56.99 -19.80 -15.55
N GLU A 234 57.31 -19.87 -16.83
CA GLU A 234 58.69 -19.81 -17.32
C GLU A 234 58.66 -19.38 -18.79
N GLU A 235 59.22 -18.20 -19.03
CA GLU A 235 59.53 -17.62 -20.34
C GLU A 235 60.69 -18.39 -20.97
N ASP A 236 60.61 -18.68 -22.27
CA ASP A 236 61.78 -19.04 -23.07
C ASP A 236 61.80 -18.17 -24.34
N VAL A 237 62.75 -17.24 -24.37
CA VAL A 237 63.07 -16.36 -25.51
C VAL A 237 64.25 -16.98 -26.23
N GLY A 238 64.10 -17.24 -27.52
CA GLY A 238 65.22 -17.48 -28.43
C GLY A 238 64.98 -16.81 -29.78
N PRO A 239 65.96 -16.76 -30.69
CA PRO A 239 67.39 -17.10 -30.54
C PRO A 239 68.32 -15.89 -30.41
#